data_AF-A0A3S4N2G3-F1
#
_entry.id   AF-A0A3S4N2G3-F1
#
_cell.length_a   1.000
_cell.length_b   1.000
_cell.length_c   1.000
_cell.angle_alpha   90.00
_cell.angle_beta   90.00
_cell.angle_gamma   90.00
#
_symmetry.space_group_name_H-M   'P 1'
#
loop_
_entity.id
_entity.type
_entity.pdbx_description
1 polymer ?
#
loop_
_entity_poly.entity_id
_entity_poly.type
_entity_poly.pdbx_seq_one_letter_code
_entity_poly.pdbx_strand_id
1 'polypeptide(L)'
;MVFSSEERKRKLGELISEPSKAQGSQKLYYKNITQSFPVYRIDLDYLIYNRHNGRIEAEMLTWEQEHSITPGHYDEKLHDLIDKFLWTSSSSRNKQTLQDLDEKQQQRPGIVSLDGVIIDGNRRAMLLRRLAAQKGIGKQYFDAIILPDAYDENQKEIVRLETQYQLGEDSKVEYGPLQKYLHARRLHDDLGISTDEIDKLMGQQSGNAAKLLEIMALMDEYLEHIGCHRLYTMLKDSDGTKEGMFVDLYYDLKRLKNGGAKIPWAFDAELDCLALKVIQFDFIRLGEFSDAKKVYREISHQSKGNNFFSHEEIWSAFTQAHERDVDPITAEIPSLEEFITQNPGCEGKIDAARARENVWKDKVQGLMKGNFNKNHHALEIKATELQPTEYLERARALLEKIDIDGAALVAEPSNGQLVMDINRLSYQMKKRFEKTDRGVI
;
A
#
# COMPACT_ATOMS: atom_id res chain seq x y z
N MET A 1 -33.06 -11.07 1.88
CA MET A 1 -33.65 -10.20 0.85
C MET A 1 -33.40 -8.75 1.23
N VAL A 2 -32.73 -7.98 0.37
CA VAL A 2 -32.47 -6.55 0.58
C VAL A 2 -33.68 -5.74 0.11
N PHE A 3 -34.29 -4.94 1.00
CA PHE A 3 -35.40 -4.04 0.62
C PHE A 3 -34.94 -2.90 -0.28
N SER A 4 -35.84 -2.37 -1.11
CA SER A 4 -35.55 -1.22 -2.00
C SER A 4 -35.26 0.05 -1.20
N SER A 5 -34.57 1.02 -1.83
CA SER A 5 -34.26 2.32 -1.19
C SER A 5 -35.53 3.03 -0.69
N GLU A 6 -36.57 3.06 -1.52
CA GLU A 6 -37.86 3.66 -1.17
C GLU A 6 -38.53 2.99 0.04
N GLU A 7 -38.49 1.66 0.11
CA GLU A 7 -39.10 0.94 1.23
C GLU A 7 -38.32 1.18 2.54
N ARG A 8 -36.98 1.19 2.47
CA ARG A 8 -36.14 1.54 3.63
C ARG A 8 -36.42 2.98 4.08
N LYS A 9 -36.44 3.94 3.15
CA LYS A 9 -36.74 5.37 3.40
C LYS A 9 -38.10 5.55 4.09
N ARG A 10 -39.12 4.87 3.58
CA ARG A 10 -40.47 4.87 4.16
C ARG A 10 -40.47 4.34 5.59
N LYS A 11 -39.83 3.20 5.84
CA LYS A 11 -39.80 2.58 7.17
C LYS A 11 -39.01 3.37 8.21
N LEU A 12 -37.87 3.93 7.83
CA LEU A 12 -37.08 4.78 8.73
C LEU A 12 -37.79 6.12 8.97
N GLY A 13 -38.48 6.68 7.97
CA GLY A 13 -39.34 7.84 8.13
C GLY A 13 -40.50 7.63 9.12
N GLU A 14 -41.17 6.46 9.07
CA GLU A 14 -42.19 6.08 10.06
C GLU A 14 -41.62 6.11 11.49
N LEU A 15 -40.42 5.56 11.71
CA LEU A 15 -39.77 5.58 13.03
C LEU A 15 -39.49 7.01 13.51
N ILE A 16 -38.97 7.88 12.64
CA ILE A 16 -38.72 9.28 12.98
C ILE A 16 -40.02 10.01 13.38
N SER A 17 -41.12 9.72 12.68
CA SER A 17 -42.44 10.33 12.95
C SER A 17 -43.06 9.92 14.29
N GLU A 18 -42.49 8.91 14.96
CA GLU A 18 -42.95 8.39 16.25
C GLU A 18 -41.88 8.54 17.36
N PRO A 19 -41.66 9.77 17.90
CA PRO A 19 -40.66 10.00 18.94
C PRO A 19 -40.81 9.13 20.19
N SER A 20 -42.02 8.66 20.49
CA SER A 20 -42.30 7.75 21.62
C SER A 20 -41.62 6.38 21.49
N LYS A 21 -41.19 5.97 20.28
CA LYS A 21 -40.47 4.72 20.03
C LYS A 21 -38.96 4.84 20.24
N ALA A 22 -38.44 6.04 20.51
CA ALA A 22 -37.02 6.26 20.76
C ALA A 22 -36.57 5.51 22.03
N GLN A 23 -35.43 4.83 21.95
CA GLN A 23 -34.80 4.12 23.07
C GLN A 23 -33.95 5.05 23.95
N GLY A 24 -33.68 6.27 23.47
CA GLY A 24 -32.85 7.27 24.13
C GLY A 24 -32.49 8.40 23.18
N SER A 25 -31.48 9.19 23.53
CA SER A 25 -30.95 10.22 22.66
C SER A 25 -29.43 10.36 22.79
N GLN A 26 -28.75 10.72 21.71
CA GLN A 26 -27.31 10.97 21.69
C GLN A 26 -27.01 12.28 20.96
N LYS A 27 -26.03 13.04 21.47
CA LYS A 27 -25.56 14.25 20.80
C LYS A 27 -24.71 13.89 19.58
N LEU A 28 -24.96 14.58 18.48
CA LEU A 28 -24.23 14.43 17.23
C LEU A 28 -23.96 15.81 16.64
N TYR A 29 -22.75 16.01 16.14
CA TYR A 29 -22.41 17.20 15.35
C TYR A 29 -22.68 16.90 13.87
N TYR A 30 -23.71 17.53 13.29
CA TYR A 30 -24.12 17.29 11.92
C TYR A 30 -24.55 18.60 11.25
N LYS A 31 -24.13 18.85 10.00
CA LYS A 31 -24.34 20.13 9.28
C LYS A 31 -23.94 21.36 10.11
N ASN A 32 -22.78 21.30 10.74
CA ASN A 32 -22.21 22.33 11.60
C ASN A 32 -22.97 22.66 12.90
N ILE A 33 -23.92 21.80 13.31
CA ILE A 33 -24.74 22.00 14.52
C ILE A 33 -24.62 20.77 15.43
N THR A 34 -24.27 20.99 16.70
CA THR A 34 -24.39 19.95 17.74
C THR A 34 -25.83 19.91 18.23
N GLN A 35 -26.53 18.80 18.00
CA GLN A 35 -27.89 18.60 18.50
C GLN A 35 -28.09 17.18 19.04
N SER A 36 -29.09 17.01 19.90
CA SER A 36 -29.46 15.69 20.42
C SER A 36 -30.38 15.01 19.42
N PHE A 37 -30.02 13.81 18.97
CA PHE A 37 -30.84 12.99 18.10
C PHE A 37 -31.44 11.82 18.87
N PRO A 38 -32.71 11.46 18.62
CA PRO A 38 -33.30 10.23 19.14
C PRO A 38 -32.61 9.00 18.55
N VAL A 39 -32.46 7.97 19.38
CA VAL A 39 -31.94 6.65 18.99
C VAL A 39 -33.12 5.71 18.81
N TYR A 40 -33.21 5.06 17.65
CA TYR A 40 -34.27 4.11 17.33
C TYR A 40 -33.73 2.69 17.26
N ARG A 41 -34.58 1.73 17.58
CA ARG A 41 -34.32 0.31 17.38
C ARG A 41 -34.82 -0.10 16.00
N ILE A 42 -33.90 -0.31 15.07
CA ILE A 42 -34.19 -0.50 13.64
C ILE A 42 -34.04 -1.98 13.30
N ASP A 43 -35.00 -2.55 12.57
CA ASP A 43 -34.88 -3.92 12.06
C ASP A 43 -33.75 -3.96 11.01
N LEU A 44 -32.77 -4.86 11.19
CA LEU A 44 -31.59 -4.93 10.35
C LEU A 44 -31.96 -5.15 8.89
N ASP A 45 -33.08 -5.80 8.57
CA ASP A 45 -33.47 -6.02 7.18
C ASP A 45 -33.68 -4.71 6.39
N TYR A 46 -34.01 -3.60 7.06
CA TYR A 46 -34.11 -2.27 6.44
C TYR A 46 -32.79 -1.50 6.37
N LEU A 47 -31.67 -2.14 6.69
CA LEU A 47 -30.35 -1.51 6.69
C LEU A 47 -29.40 -2.20 5.70
N ILE A 48 -28.63 -1.39 4.98
CA ILE A 48 -27.58 -1.85 4.06
C ILE A 48 -26.22 -1.32 4.51
N TYR A 49 -25.16 -2.08 4.23
CA TYR A 49 -23.81 -1.66 4.55
C TYR A 49 -23.38 -0.51 3.64
N ASN A 50 -22.70 0.48 4.20
CA ASN A 50 -21.97 1.47 3.40
C ASN A 50 -20.80 0.79 2.66
N ARG A 51 -20.86 0.78 1.32
CA ARG A 51 -19.82 0.22 0.45
C ARG A 51 -18.49 0.99 0.52
N HIS A 52 -18.53 2.27 0.86
CA HIS A 52 -17.34 3.11 0.96
C HIS A 52 -16.84 3.23 2.40
N ASN A 53 -16.99 2.16 3.18
CA ASN A 53 -16.44 2.12 4.53
C ASN A 53 -14.93 1.98 4.49
N GLY A 54 -14.24 2.83 5.25
CA GLY A 54 -12.77 2.82 5.29
C GLY A 54 -12.18 1.43 5.46
N ARG A 55 -12.75 0.52 6.26
CA ARG A 55 -12.16 -0.81 6.50
C ARG A 55 -12.01 -1.69 5.25
N ILE A 56 -12.89 -1.55 4.28
CA ILE A 56 -13.00 -2.43 3.11
C ILE A 56 -12.83 -1.67 1.79
N GLU A 57 -12.43 -0.40 1.84
CA GLU A 57 -12.42 0.48 0.66
C GLU A 57 -11.49 -0.05 -0.45
N ALA A 58 -10.31 -0.57 -0.10
CA ALA A 58 -9.39 -1.17 -1.07
C ALA A 58 -9.97 -2.42 -1.75
N GLU A 59 -10.60 -3.29 -0.97
CA GLU A 59 -11.30 -4.49 -1.45
C GLU A 59 -12.47 -4.12 -2.37
N MET A 60 -13.28 -3.14 -1.98
CA MET A 60 -14.44 -2.70 -2.75
C MET A 60 -14.03 -2.06 -4.08
N LEU A 61 -13.07 -1.13 -4.06
CA LEU A 61 -12.59 -0.48 -5.28
C LEU A 61 -11.94 -1.49 -6.26
N THR A 62 -11.24 -2.49 -5.72
CA THR A 62 -10.69 -3.58 -6.54
C THR A 62 -11.82 -4.40 -7.18
N TRP A 63 -12.81 -4.79 -6.40
CA TRP A 63 -13.92 -5.61 -6.89
C TRP A 63 -14.77 -4.87 -7.93
N GLU A 64 -15.02 -3.57 -7.73
CA GLU A 64 -15.71 -2.70 -8.69
C GLU A 64 -14.96 -2.61 -10.02
N GLN A 65 -13.63 -2.54 -9.98
CA GLN A 65 -12.76 -2.56 -11.16
C GLN A 65 -12.82 -3.90 -11.92
N GLU A 66 -13.05 -5.01 -11.22
CA GLU A 66 -13.21 -6.34 -11.83
C GLU A 66 -14.59 -6.53 -12.49
N HIS A 67 -15.65 -5.96 -11.91
CA HIS A 67 -17.04 -6.30 -12.24
C HIS A 67 -17.81 -5.21 -13.00
N SER A 68 -17.21 -4.04 -13.25
CA SER A 68 -17.82 -2.93 -14.02
C SER A 68 -19.24 -2.59 -13.54
N ILE A 69 -19.38 -2.43 -12.22
CA ILE A 69 -20.67 -2.23 -11.53
C ILE A 69 -21.29 -0.90 -11.94
N THR A 70 -22.61 -0.88 -12.16
CA THR A 70 -23.36 0.35 -12.36
C THR A 70 -23.37 1.20 -11.08
N PRO A 71 -23.03 2.51 -11.15
CA PRO A 71 -23.11 3.40 -9.99
C PRO A 71 -24.48 3.32 -9.32
N GLY A 72 -24.51 3.29 -7.99
CA GLY A 72 -25.77 3.22 -7.23
C GLY A 72 -26.37 1.81 -7.08
N HIS A 73 -25.96 0.82 -7.87
CA HIS A 73 -26.48 -0.56 -7.75
C HIS A 73 -26.14 -1.17 -6.39
N TYR A 74 -27.13 -1.79 -5.75
CA TYR A 74 -26.98 -2.54 -4.50
C TYR A 74 -28.00 -3.68 -4.44
N ASP A 75 -27.51 -4.91 -4.49
CA ASP A 75 -28.31 -6.13 -4.43
C ASP A 75 -27.86 -7.06 -3.29
N GLU A 76 -28.50 -8.21 -3.17
CA GLU A 76 -28.18 -9.22 -2.15
C GLU A 76 -26.76 -9.80 -2.32
N LYS A 77 -26.28 -9.94 -3.56
CA LYS A 77 -24.92 -10.42 -3.82
C LYS A 77 -23.87 -9.44 -3.32
N LEU A 78 -24.07 -8.14 -3.58
CA LEU A 78 -23.19 -7.09 -3.07
C LEU A 78 -23.28 -6.99 -1.53
N HIS A 79 -24.47 -7.16 -0.96
CA HIS A 79 -24.63 -7.18 0.50
C HIS A 79 -23.81 -8.29 1.15
N ASP A 80 -23.90 -9.51 0.62
CA ASP A 80 -23.16 -10.69 1.09
C ASP A 80 -21.65 -10.55 0.88
N LEU A 81 -21.25 -9.93 -0.23
CA LEU A 81 -19.84 -9.64 -0.50
C LEU A 81 -19.26 -8.65 0.53
N ILE A 82 -19.97 -7.56 0.82
CA ILE A 82 -19.55 -6.59 1.82
C ILE A 82 -19.51 -7.25 3.21
N ASP A 83 -20.48 -8.11 3.55
CA ASP A 83 -20.45 -8.90 4.78
C ASP A 83 -19.18 -9.75 4.89
N LYS A 84 -18.82 -10.44 3.79
CA LYS A 84 -17.60 -11.25 3.70
C LYS A 84 -16.36 -10.38 3.90
N PHE A 85 -16.24 -9.24 3.23
CA PHE A 85 -15.10 -8.32 3.40
C PHE A 85 -14.99 -7.77 4.82
N LEU A 86 -16.11 -7.36 5.42
CA LEU A 86 -16.14 -6.90 6.82
C LEU A 86 -15.68 -8.02 7.77
N TRP A 87 -16.07 -9.27 7.52
CA TRP A 87 -15.62 -10.41 8.31
C TRP A 87 -14.13 -10.69 8.16
N THR A 88 -13.63 -10.76 6.92
CA THR A 88 -12.23 -11.12 6.63
C THR A 88 -11.25 -10.04 7.03
N SER A 89 -11.65 -8.77 7.00
CA SER A 89 -10.79 -7.62 7.37
C SER A 89 -10.17 -7.74 8.78
N SER A 90 -10.81 -8.43 9.71
CA SER A 90 -10.30 -8.62 11.09
C SER A 90 -10.97 -9.82 11.78
N SER A 91 -10.82 -11.02 11.22
CA SER A 91 -11.52 -12.24 11.69
C SER A 91 -11.34 -12.54 13.19
N SER A 92 -10.12 -12.37 13.73
CA SER A 92 -9.82 -12.62 15.15
C SER A 92 -10.57 -11.65 16.08
N ARG A 93 -10.49 -10.34 15.81
CA ARG A 93 -11.21 -9.30 16.55
C ARG A 93 -12.72 -9.43 16.38
N ASN A 94 -13.18 -9.81 15.19
CA ASN A 94 -14.59 -10.04 14.91
C ASN A 94 -15.17 -11.14 15.80
N LYS A 95 -14.46 -12.23 16.03
CA LYS A 95 -14.89 -13.28 16.97
C LYS A 95 -15.03 -12.77 18.40
N GLN A 96 -14.07 -11.96 18.87
CA GLN A 96 -14.13 -11.38 20.20
C GLN A 96 -15.33 -10.42 20.35
N THR A 97 -15.50 -9.50 19.40
CA THR A 97 -16.63 -8.56 19.42
C THR A 97 -17.98 -9.27 19.27
N LEU A 98 -18.04 -10.41 18.55
CA LEU A 98 -19.24 -11.23 18.46
C LEU A 98 -19.66 -11.78 19.83
N GLN A 99 -18.70 -12.26 20.63
CA GLN A 99 -18.96 -12.71 22.01
C GLN A 99 -19.42 -11.56 22.90
N ASP A 100 -18.75 -10.41 22.82
CA ASP A 100 -19.15 -9.22 23.58
C ASP A 100 -20.58 -8.77 23.26
N LEU A 101 -20.96 -8.77 21.97
CA LEU A 101 -22.32 -8.43 21.55
C LEU A 101 -23.35 -9.47 22.02
N ASP A 102 -22.95 -10.74 22.12
CA ASP A 102 -23.85 -11.77 22.62
C ASP A 102 -24.16 -11.59 24.11
N GLU A 103 -23.11 -11.35 24.91
CA GLU A 103 -23.21 -11.19 26.36
C GLU A 103 -23.84 -9.87 26.77
N LYS A 104 -23.40 -8.77 26.15
CA LYS A 104 -23.69 -7.40 26.60
C LYS A 104 -24.72 -6.69 25.72
N GLN A 105 -25.14 -7.29 24.61
CA GLN A 105 -25.94 -6.60 23.60
C GLN A 105 -25.22 -5.34 23.06
N GLN A 106 -25.91 -4.57 22.23
CA GLN A 106 -25.36 -3.34 21.67
C GLN A 106 -25.24 -2.25 22.76
N GLN A 107 -24.01 -1.82 23.05
CA GLN A 107 -23.73 -0.82 24.10
C GLN A 107 -23.70 0.63 23.60
N ARG A 108 -23.44 0.83 22.32
CA ARG A 108 -23.40 2.15 21.68
C ARG A 108 -24.29 2.12 20.46
N PRO A 109 -25.10 3.16 20.18
CA PRO A 109 -25.85 3.22 18.94
C PRO A 109 -24.92 3.42 17.74
N GLY A 110 -25.40 3.09 16.55
CA GLY A 110 -24.78 3.48 15.29
C GLY A 110 -25.40 4.74 14.71
N ILE A 111 -25.04 5.03 13.46
CA ILE A 111 -25.63 6.12 12.68
C ILE A 111 -26.03 5.55 11.32
N VAL A 112 -27.24 5.84 10.87
CA VAL A 112 -27.76 5.42 9.55
C VAL A 112 -28.35 6.62 8.82
N SER A 113 -28.28 6.62 7.48
CA SER A 113 -29.00 7.58 6.65
C SER A 113 -30.50 7.26 6.59
N LEU A 114 -31.31 8.20 6.11
CA LEU A 114 -32.75 8.02 5.99
C LEU A 114 -33.13 6.84 5.09
N ASP A 115 -32.36 6.58 4.04
CA ASP A 115 -32.51 5.47 3.09
C ASP A 115 -31.83 4.16 3.56
N GLY A 116 -31.41 4.09 4.82
CA GLY A 116 -30.96 2.85 5.47
C GLY A 116 -29.50 2.48 5.24
N VAL A 117 -28.65 3.39 4.75
CA VAL A 117 -27.20 3.15 4.66
C VAL A 117 -26.56 3.33 6.04
N ILE A 118 -25.81 2.34 6.49
CA ILE A 118 -25.12 2.39 7.78
C ILE A 118 -23.86 3.27 7.66
N ILE A 119 -23.87 4.44 8.29
CA ILE A 119 -22.76 5.41 8.28
C ILE A 119 -21.72 5.02 9.32
N ASP A 120 -22.19 4.69 10.53
CA ASP A 120 -21.37 4.15 11.60
C ASP A 120 -21.95 2.84 12.13
N GLY A 121 -21.06 1.87 12.34
CA GLY A 121 -21.42 0.56 12.88
C GLY A 121 -21.57 -0.56 11.84
N ASN A 122 -21.06 -0.43 10.61
CA ASN A 122 -21.04 -1.51 9.60
C ASN A 122 -20.60 -2.86 10.19
N ARG A 123 -19.47 -2.85 10.92
CA ARG A 123 -18.92 -4.04 11.57
C ARG A 123 -19.85 -4.60 12.65
N ARG A 124 -20.50 -3.74 13.46
CA ARG A 124 -21.45 -4.16 14.51
C ARG A 124 -22.70 -4.78 13.89
N ALA A 125 -23.27 -4.13 12.87
CA ALA A 125 -24.43 -4.65 12.15
C ALA A 125 -24.16 -6.03 11.55
N MET A 126 -22.99 -6.23 10.92
CA MET A 126 -22.56 -7.53 10.41
C MET A 126 -22.48 -8.60 11.51
N LEU A 127 -21.88 -8.28 12.66
CA LEU A 127 -21.80 -9.23 13.77
C LEU A 127 -23.18 -9.57 14.35
N LEU A 128 -24.08 -8.59 14.45
CA LEU A 128 -25.47 -8.83 14.89
C LEU A 128 -26.22 -9.73 13.91
N ARG A 129 -26.10 -9.52 12.59
CA ARG A 129 -26.70 -10.42 11.59
C ARG A 129 -26.18 -11.85 11.73
N ARG A 130 -24.86 -12.03 11.89
CA ARG A 130 -24.25 -13.35 12.08
C ARG A 130 -24.71 -14.01 13.38
N LEU A 131 -24.82 -13.27 14.47
CA LEU A 131 -25.32 -13.77 15.74
C LEU A 131 -26.76 -14.25 15.62
N ALA A 132 -27.61 -13.48 14.94
CA ALA A 132 -29.00 -13.85 14.70
C ALA A 132 -29.12 -15.14 13.89
N ALA A 133 -28.32 -15.27 12.81
CA ALA A 133 -28.25 -16.48 12.00
C ALA A 133 -27.78 -17.69 12.82
N GLN A 134 -26.75 -17.55 13.67
CA GLN A 134 -26.26 -18.61 14.54
C GLN A 134 -27.30 -19.09 15.56
N LYS A 135 -28.15 -18.18 16.04
CA LYS A 135 -29.19 -18.48 17.04
C LYS A 135 -30.55 -18.84 16.43
N GLY A 136 -30.68 -18.80 15.10
CA GLY A 136 -31.97 -19.00 14.42
C GLY A 136 -33.01 -17.93 14.76
N ILE A 137 -32.57 -16.72 15.10
CA ILE A 137 -33.46 -15.59 15.43
C ILE A 137 -33.96 -14.97 14.13
N GLY A 138 -35.28 -14.92 13.95
CA GLY A 138 -35.89 -14.41 12.71
C GLY A 138 -35.82 -12.89 12.51
N LYS A 139 -35.73 -12.10 13.59
CA LYS A 139 -35.58 -10.63 13.52
C LYS A 139 -34.51 -10.15 14.48
N GLN A 140 -33.56 -9.38 13.95
CA GLN A 140 -32.48 -8.78 14.70
C GLN A 140 -32.47 -7.27 14.48
N TYR A 141 -32.19 -6.53 15.54
CA TYR A 141 -32.29 -5.08 15.54
C TYR A 141 -30.93 -4.43 15.73
N PHE A 142 -30.83 -3.19 15.26
CA PHE A 142 -29.68 -2.31 15.42
C PHE A 142 -30.15 -0.98 16.00
N ASP A 143 -29.58 -0.59 17.14
CA ASP A 143 -29.89 0.70 17.76
C ASP A 143 -29.08 1.80 17.07
N ALA A 144 -29.74 2.79 16.48
CA ALA A 144 -29.05 3.80 15.69
C ALA A 144 -29.76 5.16 15.69
N ILE A 145 -28.98 6.22 15.49
CA ILE A 145 -29.49 7.53 15.07
C ILE A 145 -29.85 7.44 13.59
N ILE A 146 -31.04 7.92 13.22
CA ILE A 146 -31.43 8.06 11.82
C ILE A 146 -31.22 9.52 11.41
N LEU A 147 -30.34 9.75 10.43
CA LEU A 147 -30.13 11.07 9.85
C LEU A 147 -31.35 11.50 9.02
N PRO A 148 -31.63 12.82 8.94
CA PRO A 148 -32.76 13.31 8.17
C PRO A 148 -32.56 13.23 6.64
N ASP A 149 -31.33 13.02 6.18
CA ASP A 149 -30.98 12.98 4.75
C ASP A 149 -30.70 11.54 4.30
N ALA A 150 -31.03 11.23 3.04
CA ALA A 150 -30.57 10.02 2.38
C ALA A 150 -29.08 10.12 2.02
N TYR A 151 -28.40 8.98 1.88
CA TYR A 151 -26.96 8.92 1.64
C TYR A 151 -26.55 9.69 0.38
N ASP A 152 -27.20 9.38 -0.75
CA ASP A 152 -26.85 9.96 -2.06
C ASP A 152 -27.28 11.44 -2.18
N GLU A 153 -28.29 11.87 -1.42
CA GLU A 153 -28.78 13.26 -1.42
C GLU A 153 -27.81 14.22 -0.72
N ASN A 154 -27.00 13.72 0.23
CA ASN A 154 -26.13 14.56 1.06
C ASN A 154 -24.77 13.90 1.39
N GLN A 155 -24.21 13.20 0.40
CA GLN A 155 -23.01 12.37 0.57
C GLN A 155 -21.84 13.14 1.21
N LYS A 156 -21.60 14.39 0.81
CA LYS A 156 -20.51 15.23 1.32
C LYS A 156 -20.58 15.42 2.84
N GLU A 157 -21.73 15.81 3.37
CA GLU A 157 -21.92 16.03 4.81
C GLU A 157 -21.92 14.71 5.59
N ILE A 158 -22.45 13.63 4.99
CA ILE A 158 -22.47 12.31 5.62
C ILE A 158 -21.06 11.73 5.74
N VAL A 159 -20.22 11.89 4.72
CA VAL A 159 -18.81 11.45 4.77
C VAL A 159 -17.97 12.34 5.71
N ARG A 160 -18.26 13.65 5.77
CA ARG A 160 -17.69 14.54 6.80
C ARG A 160 -18.01 14.04 8.21
N LEU A 161 -19.27 13.71 8.45
CA LEU A 161 -19.73 13.15 9.73
C LEU A 161 -19.03 11.82 10.02
N GLU A 162 -18.98 10.90 9.06
CA GLU A 162 -18.30 9.61 9.18
C GLU A 162 -16.83 9.81 9.61
N THR A 163 -16.13 10.73 8.95
CA THR A 163 -14.71 11.05 9.23
C THR A 163 -14.55 11.59 10.66
N GLN A 164 -15.37 12.56 11.06
CA GLN A 164 -15.31 13.17 12.39
C GLN A 164 -15.64 12.17 13.50
N TYR A 165 -16.65 11.33 13.28
CA TYR A 165 -17.08 10.35 14.29
C TYR A 165 -16.04 9.24 14.48
N GLN A 166 -15.40 8.80 13.40
CA GLN A 166 -14.32 7.80 13.45
C GLN A 166 -13.04 8.32 14.12
N LEU A 167 -12.79 9.63 14.11
CA LEU A 167 -11.60 10.24 14.73
C LEU A 167 -11.86 10.76 16.14
N GLY A 168 -13.10 11.15 16.44
CA GLY A 168 -13.50 11.78 17.71
C GLY A 168 -13.80 10.79 18.84
N GLU A 169 -14.09 9.51 18.55
CA GLU A 169 -14.05 8.49 19.58
C GLU A 169 -12.58 8.20 19.91
N ASP A 170 -12.14 8.41 21.17
CA ASP A 170 -10.80 8.08 21.71
C ASP A 170 -10.29 6.64 21.43
N SER A 171 -11.09 5.82 20.75
CA SER A 171 -10.63 4.63 20.07
C SER A 171 -9.73 4.99 18.89
N LYS A 172 -8.47 4.56 18.98
CA LYS A 172 -7.59 4.35 17.82
C LYS A 172 -8.34 3.51 16.78
N VAL A 173 -9.08 4.14 15.87
CA VAL A 173 -9.56 3.45 14.67
C VAL A 173 -8.30 3.17 13.89
N GLU A 174 -7.86 1.91 13.96
CA GLU A 174 -6.81 1.40 13.09
C GLU A 174 -7.33 1.44 11.66
N TYR A 175 -7.20 2.60 11.02
CA TYR A 175 -7.13 2.63 9.56
C TYR A 175 -6.03 1.65 9.17
N GLY A 176 -6.36 0.71 8.29
CA GLY A 176 -5.30 -0.03 7.64
C GLY A 176 -4.38 0.97 6.89
N PRO A 177 -3.14 0.59 6.61
CA PRO A 177 -2.16 1.53 6.06
C PRO A 177 -2.60 2.22 4.76
N LEU A 178 -3.36 1.54 3.91
CA LEU A 178 -3.81 2.07 2.61
C LEU A 178 -5.06 2.97 2.73
N GLN A 179 -5.90 2.72 3.73
CA GLN A 179 -7.23 3.31 3.85
C GLN A 179 -7.17 4.83 4.03
N LYS A 180 -6.18 5.35 4.75
CA LYS A 180 -6.00 6.80 4.91
C LYS A 180 -5.76 7.53 3.58
N TYR A 181 -5.11 6.88 2.62
CA TYR A 181 -4.83 7.46 1.30
C TYR A 181 -6.06 7.46 0.41
N LEU A 182 -6.76 6.31 0.35
CA LEU A 182 -8.01 6.17 -0.38
C LEU A 182 -9.07 7.14 0.14
N HIS A 183 -9.20 7.26 1.47
CA HIS A 183 -10.11 8.18 2.11
C HIS A 183 -9.78 9.65 1.81
N ALA A 184 -8.50 10.04 1.89
CA ALA A 184 -8.08 11.40 1.54
C ALA A 184 -8.40 11.73 0.07
N ARG A 185 -8.14 10.78 -0.84
CA ARG A 185 -8.47 10.91 -2.26
C ARG A 185 -9.98 11.06 -2.47
N ARG A 186 -10.80 10.24 -1.82
CA ARG A 186 -12.26 10.34 -1.89
C ARG A 186 -12.79 11.69 -1.41
N LEU A 187 -12.28 12.19 -0.27
CA LEU A 187 -12.65 13.52 0.22
C LEU A 187 -12.30 14.62 -0.78
N HIS A 188 -11.14 14.52 -1.43
CA HIS A 188 -10.65 15.52 -2.37
C HIS A 188 -11.30 15.43 -3.75
N ASP A 189 -11.12 14.29 -4.43
CA ASP A 189 -11.47 14.10 -5.84
C ASP A 189 -12.98 13.89 -6.04
N ASP A 190 -13.62 13.10 -5.18
CA ASP A 190 -15.05 12.75 -5.35
C ASP A 190 -15.97 13.81 -4.70
N LEU A 191 -15.56 14.38 -3.56
CA LEU A 191 -16.40 15.28 -2.77
C LEU A 191 -16.00 16.76 -2.86
N GLY A 192 -14.90 17.08 -3.54
CA GLY A 192 -14.41 18.45 -3.73
C GLY A 192 -14.14 19.17 -2.41
N ILE A 193 -13.57 18.48 -1.42
CA ILE A 193 -13.15 19.06 -0.15
C ILE A 193 -11.69 19.51 -0.29
N SER A 194 -11.37 20.74 0.13
CA SER A 194 -10.01 21.26 0.02
C SER A 194 -9.06 20.54 0.98
N THR A 195 -7.78 20.46 0.63
CA THR A 195 -6.75 19.83 1.47
C THR A 195 -6.69 20.40 2.89
N ASP A 196 -6.84 21.73 3.04
CA ASP A 196 -6.85 22.40 4.35
C ASP A 196 -8.06 21.99 5.21
N GLU A 197 -9.20 21.75 4.58
CA GLU A 197 -10.38 21.26 5.27
C GLU A 197 -10.23 19.78 5.63
N ILE A 198 -9.66 18.96 4.73
CA ILE A 198 -9.33 17.56 5.01
C ILE A 198 -8.40 17.46 6.22
N ASP A 199 -7.35 18.28 6.30
CA ASP A 199 -6.44 18.29 7.46
C ASP A 199 -7.18 18.57 8.77
N LYS A 200 -8.09 19.55 8.77
CA LYS A 200 -8.93 19.87 9.94
C LYS A 200 -9.88 18.74 10.30
N LEU A 201 -10.55 18.15 9.31
CA LEU A 201 -11.46 17.01 9.50
C LEU A 201 -10.71 15.79 10.05
N MET A 202 -9.48 15.57 9.59
CA MET A 202 -8.62 14.47 10.01
C MET A 202 -7.87 14.73 11.33
N GLY A 203 -7.99 15.93 11.92
CA GLY A 203 -7.23 16.34 13.09
C GLY A 203 -5.71 16.34 12.87
N GLN A 204 -5.26 16.58 11.63
CA GLN A 204 -3.86 16.55 11.22
C GLN A 204 -3.29 17.94 11.03
N GLN A 205 -1.96 18.03 10.95
CA GLN A 205 -1.26 19.28 10.64
C GLN A 205 -1.48 19.67 9.16
N SER A 206 -1.44 20.98 8.88
CA SER A 206 -1.54 21.52 7.53
C SER A 206 -0.48 20.91 6.60
N GLY A 207 -0.91 20.49 5.41
CA GLY A 207 -0.09 19.85 4.40
C GLY A 207 -0.08 18.31 4.48
N ASN A 208 -0.73 17.71 5.48
CA ASN A 208 -0.79 16.26 5.57
C ASN A 208 -1.68 15.66 4.47
N ALA A 209 -2.83 16.25 4.18
CA ALA A 209 -3.75 15.82 3.13
C ALA A 209 -3.07 15.87 1.75
N ALA A 210 -2.38 16.98 1.43
CA ALA A 210 -1.60 17.09 0.19
C ALA A 210 -0.56 15.98 0.06
N LYS A 211 0.18 15.70 1.15
CA LYS A 211 1.14 14.58 1.20
C LYS A 211 0.46 13.22 0.98
N LEU A 212 -0.70 12.96 1.60
CA LEU A 212 -1.45 11.72 1.39
C LEU A 212 -1.86 11.57 -0.08
N LEU A 213 -2.37 12.63 -0.70
CA LEU A 213 -2.76 12.64 -2.11
C LEU A 213 -1.56 12.37 -3.04
N GLU A 214 -0.42 13.02 -2.79
CA GLU A 214 0.80 12.80 -3.59
C GLU A 214 1.32 11.35 -3.47
N ILE A 215 1.26 10.74 -2.27
CA ILE A 215 1.63 9.33 -2.08
C ILE A 215 0.61 8.40 -2.73
N MET A 216 -0.69 8.73 -2.68
CA MET A 216 -1.72 7.96 -3.36
C MET A 216 -1.51 7.96 -4.87
N ALA A 217 -1.20 9.12 -5.46
CA ALA A 217 -0.86 9.22 -6.87
C ALA A 217 0.35 8.34 -7.23
N LEU A 218 1.38 8.29 -6.38
CA LEU A 218 2.52 7.41 -6.57
C LEU A 218 2.14 5.91 -6.53
N MET A 219 1.19 5.53 -5.67
CA MET A 219 0.66 4.15 -5.63
C MET A 219 -0.16 3.84 -6.88
N ASP A 220 -0.95 4.78 -7.39
CA ASP A 220 -1.70 4.64 -8.64
C ASP A 220 -0.75 4.49 -9.84
N GLU A 221 0.30 5.33 -9.92
CA GLU A 221 1.36 5.21 -10.94
C GLU A 221 2.05 3.84 -10.89
N TYR A 222 2.29 3.29 -9.70
CA TYR A 222 2.84 1.94 -9.57
C TYR A 222 1.87 0.87 -10.07
N LEU A 223 0.58 0.97 -9.72
CA LEU A 223 -0.43 0.04 -10.20
C LEU A 223 -0.55 0.11 -11.73
N GLU A 224 -0.43 1.29 -12.32
CA GLU A 224 -0.36 1.47 -13.77
C GLU A 224 0.94 0.88 -14.37
N HIS A 225 2.09 1.12 -13.75
CA HIS A 225 3.39 0.56 -14.15
C HIS A 225 3.36 -0.96 -14.27
N ILE A 226 2.72 -1.64 -13.31
CA ILE A 226 2.57 -3.10 -13.36
C ILE A 226 1.34 -3.56 -14.15
N GLY A 227 0.55 -2.66 -14.76
CA GLY A 227 -0.65 -3.04 -15.51
C GLY A 227 -1.80 -3.59 -14.66
N CYS A 228 -1.89 -3.16 -13.40
CA CYS A 228 -2.90 -3.53 -12.41
C CYS A 228 -3.73 -2.30 -11.97
N HIS A 229 -4.09 -1.43 -12.92
CA HIS A 229 -4.79 -0.18 -12.65
C HIS A 229 -5.99 -0.37 -11.69
N ARG A 230 -6.01 0.42 -10.61
CA ARG A 230 -7.03 0.39 -9.52
C ARG A 230 -7.22 -0.93 -8.79
N LEU A 231 -6.34 -1.92 -8.98
CA LEU A 231 -6.35 -3.16 -8.20
C LEU A 231 -5.61 -2.97 -6.87
N TYR A 232 -6.17 -2.14 -5.97
CA TYR A 232 -5.51 -1.71 -4.72
C TYR A 232 -5.11 -2.85 -3.78
N THR A 233 -5.75 -4.01 -3.87
CA THR A 233 -5.33 -5.19 -3.09
C THR A 233 -3.96 -5.74 -3.53
N MET A 234 -3.42 -5.32 -4.69
CA MET A 234 -2.03 -5.59 -5.12
C MET A 234 -0.98 -4.79 -4.32
N LEU A 235 -1.40 -3.78 -3.56
CA LEU A 235 -0.55 -3.05 -2.62
C LEU A 235 -0.43 -3.77 -1.25
N LYS A 236 -1.15 -4.87 -1.06
CA LYS A 236 -1.11 -5.71 0.15
C LYS A 236 -0.20 -6.92 -0.08
N ASP A 237 0.53 -7.29 0.96
CA ASP A 237 1.34 -8.52 1.03
C ASP A 237 0.79 -9.45 2.13
N SER A 238 1.37 -10.65 2.31
CA SER A 238 0.91 -11.65 3.29
C SER A 238 0.80 -11.10 4.72
N ASP A 239 1.74 -10.24 5.11
CA ASP A 239 1.89 -9.77 6.49
C ASP A 239 1.73 -8.24 6.63
N GLY A 240 1.21 -7.55 5.62
CA GLY A 240 1.04 -6.10 5.66
C GLY A 240 0.78 -5.43 4.31
N THR A 241 1.45 -4.31 4.09
CA THR A 241 1.24 -3.47 2.91
C THR A 241 2.57 -2.89 2.43
N LYS A 242 2.65 -2.60 1.13
CA LYS A 242 3.78 -1.91 0.48
C LYS A 242 3.89 -0.41 0.83
N GLU A 243 2.95 0.10 1.63
CA GLU A 243 2.79 1.50 2.04
C GLU A 243 4.09 2.21 2.42
N GLY A 244 4.88 1.62 3.33
CA GLY A 244 6.11 2.25 3.80
C GLY A 244 7.14 2.52 2.69
N MET A 245 7.16 1.71 1.63
CA MET A 245 8.11 1.88 0.52
C MET A 245 7.72 3.05 -0.37
N PHE A 246 6.41 3.27 -0.58
CA PHE A 246 5.91 4.46 -1.26
C PHE A 246 6.13 5.73 -0.45
N VAL A 247 6.02 5.65 0.88
CA VAL A 247 6.35 6.78 1.76
C VAL A 247 7.83 7.15 1.63
N ASP A 248 8.73 6.17 1.71
CA ASP A 248 10.18 6.41 1.58
C ASP A 248 10.52 6.97 0.17
N LEU A 249 9.97 6.38 -0.89
CA LEU A 249 10.16 6.83 -2.28
C LEU A 249 9.62 8.25 -2.51
N TYR A 250 8.45 8.57 -1.96
CA TYR A 250 7.88 9.92 -2.02
C TYR A 250 8.85 10.96 -1.44
N TYR A 251 9.39 10.71 -0.26
CA TYR A 251 10.33 11.64 0.38
C TYR A 251 11.64 11.75 -0.41
N ASP A 252 12.12 10.65 -0.99
CA ASP A 252 13.32 10.66 -1.83
C ASP A 252 13.12 11.50 -3.09
N LEU A 253 12.04 11.26 -3.84
CA LEU A 253 11.73 12.01 -5.07
C LEU A 253 11.50 13.50 -4.78
N LYS A 254 10.76 13.84 -3.71
CA LYS A 254 10.51 15.23 -3.32
C LYS A 254 11.80 15.95 -2.93
N ARG A 255 12.69 15.26 -2.21
CA ARG A 255 14.00 15.81 -1.82
C ARG A 255 14.90 16.05 -3.03
N LEU A 256 14.96 15.11 -3.97
CA LEU A 256 15.79 15.20 -5.17
C LEU A 256 15.31 16.31 -6.10
N LYS A 257 14.00 16.39 -6.38
CA LYS A 257 13.40 17.42 -7.26
C LYS A 257 13.52 18.83 -6.70
N ASN A 258 13.41 19.00 -5.39
CA ASN A 258 13.47 20.33 -4.75
C ASN A 258 14.89 20.86 -4.56
N GLY A 259 15.94 20.14 -5.00
CA GLY A 259 17.34 20.54 -4.79
C GLY A 259 17.78 20.53 -3.32
N GLY A 260 16.99 19.92 -2.43
CA GLY A 260 17.29 19.83 -1.00
C GLY A 260 18.31 18.76 -0.65
N ALA A 261 18.62 17.86 -1.58
CA ALA A 261 19.66 16.85 -1.43
C ALA A 261 21.04 17.43 -1.79
N LYS A 262 22.02 17.27 -0.89
CA LYS A 262 23.44 17.46 -1.21
C LYS A 262 23.95 16.25 -2.01
N ILE A 263 23.53 16.14 -3.28
CA ILE A 263 24.04 15.12 -4.19
C ILE A 263 25.38 15.65 -4.75
N PRO A 264 26.49 14.89 -4.60
CA PRO A 264 27.83 15.37 -4.95
C PRO A 264 28.12 15.35 -6.46
N TRP A 265 27.14 15.04 -7.30
CA TRP A 265 27.26 14.96 -8.75
C TRP A 265 26.08 15.65 -9.44
N ALA A 266 26.30 16.11 -10.67
CA ALA A 266 25.30 16.82 -11.46
C ALA A 266 24.37 15.80 -12.14
N PHE A 267 23.15 15.68 -11.63
CA PHE A 267 22.13 14.77 -12.15
C PHE A 267 20.98 15.54 -12.81
N ASP A 268 20.28 14.89 -13.73
CA ASP A 268 19.07 15.41 -14.36
C ASP A 268 17.87 15.12 -13.45
N ALA A 269 17.30 16.17 -12.86
CA ALA A 269 16.22 16.05 -11.88
C ALA A 269 14.94 15.42 -12.45
N GLU A 270 14.76 15.38 -13.77
CA GLU A 270 13.65 14.73 -14.43
C GLU A 270 14.00 13.28 -14.78
N LEU A 271 15.05 13.07 -15.56
CA LEU A 271 15.42 11.75 -16.07
C LEU A 271 15.93 10.81 -14.97
N ASP A 272 16.83 11.25 -14.10
CA ASP A 272 17.37 10.38 -13.04
C ASP A 272 16.32 10.08 -11.97
N CYS A 273 15.41 11.03 -11.68
CA CYS A 273 14.30 10.77 -10.77
C CYS A 273 13.29 9.79 -11.37
N LEU A 274 13.08 9.83 -12.70
CA LEU A 274 12.23 8.87 -13.39
C LEU A 274 12.85 7.46 -13.36
N ALA A 275 14.14 7.34 -13.69
CA ALA A 275 14.88 6.08 -13.60
C ALA A 275 14.85 5.51 -12.17
N LEU A 276 15.08 6.35 -11.16
CA LEU A 276 14.95 5.97 -9.76
C LEU A 276 13.55 5.47 -9.42
N LYS A 277 12.51 6.17 -9.85
CA LYS A 277 11.12 5.77 -9.60
C LYS A 277 10.81 4.41 -10.21
N VAL A 278 11.17 4.19 -11.48
CA VAL A 278 10.93 2.93 -12.20
C VAL A 278 11.67 1.77 -11.55
N ILE A 279 12.97 1.95 -11.23
CA ILE A 279 13.74 0.90 -10.56
C ILE A 279 13.16 0.62 -9.17
N GLN A 280 12.82 1.65 -8.38
CA GLN A 280 12.20 1.45 -7.07
C GLN A 280 10.85 0.72 -7.18
N PHE A 281 10.05 1.00 -8.22
CA PHE A 281 8.82 0.24 -8.51
C PHE A 281 9.10 -1.24 -8.76
N ASP A 282 10.12 -1.58 -9.55
CA ASP A 282 10.48 -2.98 -9.79
C ASP A 282 10.97 -3.67 -8.50
N PHE A 283 11.72 -2.98 -7.66
CA PHE A 283 12.07 -3.54 -6.36
C PHE A 283 10.82 -3.73 -5.49
N ILE A 284 9.87 -2.78 -5.48
CA ILE A 284 8.61 -2.86 -4.72
C ILE A 284 7.77 -4.06 -5.20
N ARG A 285 7.76 -4.25 -6.52
CA ARG A 285 7.13 -5.37 -7.21
C ARG A 285 7.73 -6.71 -6.79
N LEU A 286 9.06 -6.78 -6.72
CA LEU A 286 9.79 -7.98 -6.31
C LEU A 286 9.49 -8.35 -4.85
N GLY A 287 9.64 -7.42 -3.91
CA GLY A 287 9.29 -7.60 -2.49
C GLY A 287 10.11 -8.63 -1.68
N GLU A 288 10.82 -9.56 -2.34
CA GLU A 288 11.48 -10.73 -1.74
C GLU A 288 12.94 -10.49 -1.32
N PHE A 289 13.15 -9.50 -0.47
CA PHE A 289 14.41 -9.31 0.23
C PHE A 289 14.21 -9.58 1.72
N SER A 290 15.16 -10.28 2.34
CA SER A 290 15.13 -10.62 3.77
C SER A 290 15.01 -9.38 4.67
N ASP A 291 15.52 -8.23 4.22
CA ASP A 291 15.20 -6.91 4.75
C ASP A 291 14.88 -5.96 3.60
N ALA A 292 13.64 -6.07 3.11
CA ALA A 292 13.15 -5.23 2.02
C ALA A 292 13.37 -3.74 2.34
N LYS A 293 13.03 -3.28 3.55
CA LYS A 293 13.20 -1.87 3.95
C LYS A 293 14.65 -1.38 3.85
N LYS A 294 15.63 -2.21 4.19
CA LYS A 294 17.05 -1.86 4.01
C LYS A 294 17.39 -1.66 2.53
N VAL A 295 16.91 -2.52 1.65
CA VAL A 295 17.22 -2.49 0.21
C VAL A 295 16.77 -1.20 -0.45
N TYR A 296 15.49 -0.80 -0.31
CA TYR A 296 15.00 0.46 -0.91
C TYR A 296 15.74 1.67 -0.38
N ARG A 297 16.07 1.63 0.91
CA ARG A 297 16.77 2.74 1.58
C ARG A 297 18.20 2.89 1.10
N GLU A 298 18.85 1.79 0.80
CA GLU A 298 20.21 1.78 0.30
C GLU A 298 20.31 2.23 -1.17
N ILE A 299 19.22 2.16 -1.93
CA ILE A 299 19.17 2.72 -3.29
C ILE A 299 19.16 4.25 -3.25
N SER A 300 18.28 4.88 -2.48
CA SER A 300 18.09 6.35 -2.54
C SER A 300 17.82 7.07 -1.21
N HIS A 301 17.58 6.37 -0.11
CA HIS A 301 17.11 7.01 1.12
C HIS A 301 18.21 7.68 1.93
N GLN A 302 17.82 8.65 2.75
CA GLN A 302 18.72 9.52 3.50
C GLN A 302 19.28 8.87 4.76
N SER A 303 20.06 7.79 4.63
CA SER A 303 20.97 7.36 5.71
C SER A 303 22.39 7.84 5.40
N LYS A 304 22.75 9.01 5.96
CA LYS A 304 24.13 9.59 5.99
C LYS A 304 24.87 9.78 4.65
N GLY A 305 24.15 9.79 3.50
CA GLY A 305 24.77 9.99 2.19
C GLY A 305 25.49 8.74 1.66
N ASN A 306 25.19 7.57 2.23
CA ASN A 306 25.73 6.29 1.80
C ASN A 306 24.60 5.47 1.15
N ASN A 307 24.24 5.84 -0.08
CA ASN A 307 23.27 5.13 -0.91
C ASN A 307 23.72 5.17 -2.38
N PHE A 308 23.14 4.32 -3.23
CA PHE A 308 23.56 4.20 -4.62
C PHE A 308 23.42 5.51 -5.39
N PHE A 309 22.25 6.16 -5.27
CA PHE A 309 21.95 7.42 -5.97
C PHE A 309 22.93 8.56 -5.62
N SER A 310 23.52 8.56 -4.42
CA SER A 310 24.46 9.61 -4.01
C SER A 310 25.83 9.49 -4.70
N HIS A 311 26.10 8.41 -5.43
CA HIS A 311 27.38 8.16 -6.12
C HIS A 311 27.16 7.87 -7.60
N GLU A 312 27.53 8.81 -8.47
CA GLU A 312 27.34 8.74 -9.93
C GLU A 312 27.76 7.40 -10.55
N GLU A 313 28.98 6.93 -10.26
CA GLU A 313 29.50 5.66 -10.82
C GLU A 313 28.69 4.44 -10.36
N ILE A 314 28.23 4.43 -9.10
CA ILE A 314 27.44 3.32 -8.55
C ILE A 314 26.03 3.37 -9.14
N TRP A 315 25.42 4.56 -9.14
CA TRP A 315 24.10 4.78 -9.72
C TRP A 315 24.06 4.40 -11.21
N SER A 316 25.02 4.90 -12.00
CA SER A 316 25.11 4.63 -13.43
C SER A 316 25.31 3.13 -13.71
N ALA A 317 26.19 2.45 -12.98
CA ALA A 317 26.40 1.02 -13.12
C ALA A 317 25.17 0.20 -12.71
N PHE A 318 24.47 0.61 -11.65
CA PHE A 318 23.24 -0.02 -11.16
C PHE A 318 22.10 0.10 -12.17
N THR A 319 21.86 1.31 -12.68
CA THR A 319 20.82 1.61 -13.66
C THR A 319 21.07 0.90 -14.99
N GLN A 320 22.29 0.99 -15.55
CA GLN A 320 22.63 0.32 -16.82
C GLN A 320 22.49 -1.20 -16.75
N ALA A 321 22.83 -1.80 -15.61
CA ALA A 321 22.65 -3.23 -15.42
C ALA A 321 21.16 -3.61 -15.31
N HIS A 322 20.35 -2.78 -14.65
CA HIS A 322 18.90 -2.97 -14.57
C HIS A 322 18.25 -2.85 -15.97
N GLU A 323 18.60 -1.81 -16.73
CA GLU A 323 18.11 -1.60 -18.10
C GLU A 323 18.49 -2.74 -19.05
N ARG A 324 19.70 -3.29 -18.90
CA ARG A 324 20.16 -4.41 -19.75
C ARG A 324 19.47 -5.73 -19.39
N ASP A 325 19.34 -6.02 -18.10
CA ASP A 325 19.03 -7.37 -17.63
C ASP A 325 17.55 -7.55 -17.21
N VAL A 326 16.88 -6.48 -16.74
CA VAL A 326 15.52 -6.53 -16.19
C VAL A 326 14.49 -5.97 -17.16
N ASP A 327 14.75 -4.82 -17.78
CA ASP A 327 13.77 -4.15 -18.66
C ASP A 327 13.30 -5.03 -19.82
N PRO A 328 14.16 -5.81 -20.53
CA PRO A 328 13.69 -6.69 -21.59
C PRO A 328 12.72 -7.74 -21.09
N ILE A 329 12.98 -8.30 -19.90
CA ILE A 329 12.10 -9.30 -19.27
C ILE A 329 10.77 -8.65 -18.89
N THR A 330 10.79 -7.45 -18.31
CA THR A 330 9.59 -6.69 -17.95
C THR A 330 8.74 -6.38 -19.18
N ALA A 331 9.36 -5.99 -20.29
CA ALA A 331 8.67 -5.69 -21.56
C ALA A 331 8.09 -6.95 -22.23
N GLU A 332 8.69 -8.12 -22.03
CA GLU A 332 8.19 -9.40 -22.54
C GLU A 332 7.04 -10.01 -21.71
N ILE A 333 6.79 -9.51 -20.49
CA ILE A 333 5.64 -9.98 -19.70
C ILE A 333 4.35 -9.58 -20.41
N PRO A 334 3.42 -10.52 -20.67
CA PRO A 334 2.15 -10.21 -21.29
C PRO A 334 1.34 -9.23 -20.44
N SER A 335 0.45 -8.48 -21.08
CA SER A 335 -0.55 -7.68 -20.38
C SER A 335 -1.41 -8.56 -19.47
N LEU A 336 -2.11 -7.95 -18.51
CA LEU A 336 -2.94 -8.71 -17.57
C LEU A 336 -4.06 -9.45 -18.33
N GLU A 337 -4.64 -8.79 -19.32
CA GLU A 337 -5.69 -9.32 -20.19
C GLU A 337 -5.20 -10.51 -21.04
N GLU A 338 -4.01 -10.41 -21.62
CA GLU A 338 -3.39 -11.51 -22.36
C GLU A 338 -3.08 -12.69 -21.42
N PHE A 339 -2.55 -12.40 -20.23
CA PHE A 339 -2.23 -13.44 -19.24
C PHE A 339 -3.50 -14.17 -18.77
N ILE A 340 -4.60 -13.46 -18.50
CA ILE A 340 -5.91 -14.05 -18.17
C ILE A 340 -6.39 -14.95 -19.31
N THR A 341 -6.26 -14.51 -20.56
CA THR A 341 -6.67 -15.28 -21.74
C THR A 341 -5.87 -16.58 -21.87
N GLN A 342 -4.57 -16.53 -21.55
CA GLN A 342 -3.67 -17.69 -21.57
C GLN A 342 -3.85 -18.63 -20.37
N ASN A 343 -4.43 -18.13 -19.26
CA ASN A 343 -4.57 -18.86 -18.00
C ASN A 343 -6.03 -18.81 -17.50
N PRO A 344 -6.98 -19.49 -18.18
CA PRO A 344 -8.42 -19.41 -17.84
C PRO A 344 -8.78 -20.05 -16.50
N GLY A 345 -7.83 -20.69 -15.80
CA GLY A 345 -8.02 -21.31 -14.49
C GLY A 345 -7.97 -20.34 -13.31
N CYS A 346 -7.62 -19.06 -13.52
CA CYS A 346 -7.58 -18.07 -12.45
C CYS A 346 -8.99 -17.68 -11.98
N GLU A 347 -9.19 -17.56 -10.67
CA GLU A 347 -10.51 -17.29 -10.08
C GLU A 347 -11.00 -15.83 -10.31
N GLY A 348 -10.11 -14.92 -10.72
CA GLY A 348 -10.41 -13.51 -10.99
C GLY A 348 -9.17 -12.73 -11.46
N LYS A 349 -9.31 -11.41 -11.70
CA LYS A 349 -8.20 -10.59 -12.19
C LYS A 349 -7.08 -10.47 -11.16
N ILE A 350 -7.41 -10.40 -9.87
CA ILE A 350 -6.40 -10.37 -8.80
C ILE A 350 -5.56 -11.65 -8.75
N ASP A 351 -6.20 -12.81 -8.89
CA ASP A 351 -5.49 -14.09 -8.89
C ASP A 351 -4.56 -14.19 -10.11
N ALA A 352 -5.07 -13.84 -11.29
CA ALA A 352 -4.26 -13.75 -12.52
C ALA A 352 -3.11 -12.74 -12.39
N ALA A 353 -3.35 -11.58 -11.80
CA ALA A 353 -2.33 -10.58 -11.55
C ALA A 353 -1.22 -11.15 -10.68
N ARG A 354 -1.55 -11.76 -9.53
CA ARG A 354 -0.55 -12.39 -8.64
C ARG A 354 0.22 -13.51 -9.31
N ALA A 355 -0.45 -14.37 -10.09
CA ALA A 355 0.22 -15.42 -10.84
C ALA A 355 1.20 -14.85 -11.87
N ARG A 356 0.81 -13.81 -12.61
CA ARG A 356 1.68 -13.10 -13.56
C ARG A 356 2.88 -12.45 -12.85
N GLU A 357 2.65 -11.84 -11.69
CA GLU A 357 3.73 -11.25 -10.89
C GLU A 357 4.75 -12.31 -10.46
N ASN A 358 4.32 -13.52 -10.09
CA ASN A 358 5.23 -14.61 -9.76
C ASN A 358 6.08 -15.04 -10.97
N VAL A 359 5.49 -15.11 -12.16
CA VAL A 359 6.24 -15.40 -13.39
C VAL A 359 7.31 -14.34 -13.66
N TRP A 360 7.01 -13.06 -13.45
CA TRP A 360 8.01 -11.99 -13.58
C TRP A 360 9.11 -12.15 -12.52
N LYS A 361 8.73 -12.34 -11.25
CA LYS A 361 9.68 -12.52 -10.13
C LYS A 361 10.66 -13.66 -10.38
N ASP A 362 10.17 -14.82 -10.81
CA ASP A 362 11.00 -16.00 -11.07
C ASP A 362 12.09 -15.72 -12.11
N LYS A 363 11.82 -14.86 -13.09
CA LYS A 363 12.78 -14.48 -14.13
C LYS A 363 13.79 -13.43 -13.66
N VAL A 364 13.38 -12.46 -12.85
CA VAL A 364 14.21 -11.28 -12.52
C VAL A 364 14.90 -11.34 -11.17
N GLN A 365 14.42 -12.15 -10.22
CA GLN A 365 14.87 -12.13 -8.82
C GLN A 365 16.40 -12.32 -8.70
N GLY A 366 16.98 -13.27 -9.45
CA GLY A 366 18.43 -13.51 -9.44
C GLY A 366 19.23 -12.32 -10.00
N LEU A 367 18.75 -11.71 -11.08
CA LEU A 367 19.38 -10.58 -11.76
C LEU A 367 19.36 -9.33 -10.87
N MET A 368 18.19 -9.00 -10.31
CA MET A 368 18.02 -7.86 -9.41
C MET A 368 18.83 -8.01 -8.12
N LYS A 369 18.84 -9.20 -7.51
CA LYS A 369 19.68 -9.49 -6.32
C LYS A 369 21.16 -9.40 -6.65
N GLY A 370 21.59 -9.93 -7.80
CA GLY A 370 22.97 -9.83 -8.28
C GLY A 370 23.41 -8.39 -8.48
N ASN A 371 22.59 -7.60 -9.18
CA ASN A 371 22.85 -6.18 -9.43
C ASN A 371 22.91 -5.37 -8.12
N PHE A 372 21.96 -5.60 -7.21
CA PHE A 372 21.95 -4.96 -5.88
C PHE A 372 23.21 -5.31 -5.09
N ASN A 373 23.56 -6.59 -4.96
CA ASN A 373 24.71 -7.03 -4.16
C ASN A 373 26.05 -6.48 -4.69
N LYS A 374 26.20 -6.42 -6.02
CA LYS A 374 27.39 -5.83 -6.66
C LYS A 374 27.57 -4.36 -6.27
N ASN A 375 26.49 -3.58 -6.31
CA ASN A 375 26.52 -2.15 -6.01
C ASN A 375 26.56 -1.85 -4.51
N HIS A 376 25.93 -2.71 -3.69
CA HIS A 376 26.12 -2.73 -2.23
C HIS A 376 27.60 -2.86 -1.87
N HIS A 377 28.30 -3.81 -2.47
CA HIS A 377 29.74 -3.99 -2.22
C HIS A 377 30.57 -2.78 -2.67
N ALA A 378 30.25 -2.19 -3.83
CA ALA A 378 30.90 -0.97 -4.31
C ALA A 378 30.68 0.21 -3.34
N LEU A 379 29.47 0.33 -2.79
CA LEU A 379 29.13 1.32 -1.78
C LEU A 379 29.90 1.09 -0.48
N GLU A 380 29.99 -0.14 0.01
CA GLU A 380 30.79 -0.48 1.21
C GLU A 380 32.27 -0.10 1.05
N ILE A 381 32.84 -0.34 -0.13
CA ILE A 381 34.21 0.07 -0.47
C ILE A 381 34.36 1.60 -0.44
N LYS A 382 33.39 2.36 -0.97
CA LYS A 382 33.43 3.83 -0.90
C LYS A 382 33.19 4.38 0.50
N ALA A 383 32.33 3.73 1.30
CA ALA A 383 31.98 4.16 2.64
C ALA A 383 33.10 3.96 3.66
N THR A 384 33.94 2.96 3.42
CA THR A 384 35.02 2.57 4.32
C THR A 384 36.33 2.97 3.67
N GLU A 385 37.02 3.98 4.23
CA GLU A 385 38.40 4.31 3.82
C GLU A 385 39.33 3.19 4.35
N LEU A 386 39.25 2.02 3.72
CA LEU A 386 39.99 0.83 4.15
C LEU A 386 41.49 1.12 4.04
N GLN A 387 42.25 0.66 5.03
CA GLN A 387 43.70 0.74 4.94
C GLN A 387 44.18 -0.22 3.84
N PRO A 388 45.32 0.05 3.16
CA PRO A 388 45.83 -0.82 2.10
C PRO A 388 45.91 -2.31 2.49
N THR A 389 46.21 -2.61 3.76
CA THR A 389 46.22 -3.98 4.29
C THR A 389 44.86 -4.67 4.20
N GLU A 390 43.77 -3.99 4.56
CA GLU A 390 42.42 -4.56 4.54
C GLU A 390 41.96 -4.83 3.10
N TYR A 391 42.31 -3.95 2.15
CA TYR A 391 42.07 -4.20 0.72
C TYR A 391 42.79 -5.47 0.24
N LEU A 392 44.05 -5.64 0.62
CA LEU A 392 44.87 -6.78 0.22
C LEU A 392 44.40 -8.08 0.89
N GLU A 393 44.01 -8.04 2.15
CA GLU A 393 43.48 -9.21 2.88
C GLU A 393 42.16 -9.70 2.27
N ARG A 394 41.24 -8.78 1.95
CA ARG A 394 39.98 -9.13 1.27
C ARG A 394 40.24 -9.70 -0.12
N ALA A 395 41.12 -9.06 -0.90
CA ALA A 395 41.48 -9.55 -2.23
C ALA A 395 42.10 -10.96 -2.16
N ARG A 396 43.02 -11.20 -1.22
CA ARG A 396 43.62 -12.53 -1.01
C ARG A 396 42.56 -13.57 -0.68
N ALA A 397 41.70 -13.30 0.30
CA ALA A 397 40.67 -14.23 0.74
C ALA A 397 39.66 -14.57 -0.37
N LEU A 398 39.36 -13.62 -1.27
CA LEU A 398 38.50 -13.88 -2.43
C LEU A 398 39.20 -14.70 -3.50
N LEU A 399 40.46 -14.39 -3.82
CA LEU A 399 41.26 -15.15 -4.79
C LEU A 399 41.50 -16.60 -4.34
N GLU A 400 41.71 -16.83 -3.04
CA GLU A 400 41.88 -18.17 -2.46
C GLU A 400 40.63 -19.05 -2.57
N LYS A 401 39.44 -18.46 -2.76
CA LYS A 401 38.18 -19.22 -2.95
C LYS A 401 37.95 -19.68 -4.38
N ILE A 402 38.73 -19.19 -5.35
CA ILE A 402 38.56 -19.55 -6.75
C ILE A 402 39.15 -20.94 -6.97
N ASP A 403 38.31 -21.88 -7.40
CA ASP A 403 38.76 -23.20 -7.84
C ASP A 403 39.47 -23.08 -9.19
N ILE A 404 40.81 -23.12 -9.17
CA ILE A 404 41.66 -22.94 -10.35
C ILE A 404 41.59 -24.10 -11.34
N ASP A 405 41.17 -25.28 -10.88
CA ASP A 405 41.01 -26.47 -11.72
C ASP A 405 39.55 -26.63 -12.19
N GLY A 406 38.65 -25.79 -11.68
CA GLY A 406 37.23 -25.81 -12.00
C GLY A 406 36.93 -25.33 -13.43
N ALA A 407 36.16 -26.12 -14.17
CA ALA A 407 35.77 -25.79 -15.55
C ALA A 407 35.02 -24.44 -15.68
N ALA A 408 34.35 -24.00 -14.62
CA ALA A 408 33.62 -22.73 -14.57
C ALA A 408 34.54 -21.50 -14.69
N LEU A 409 35.80 -21.59 -14.24
CA LEU A 409 36.74 -20.47 -14.30
C LEU A 409 37.08 -20.11 -15.76
N VAL A 410 37.27 -21.12 -16.60
CA VAL A 410 37.65 -20.96 -18.02
C VAL A 410 36.44 -20.90 -18.97
N ALA A 411 35.24 -21.22 -18.49
CA ALA A 411 34.01 -21.23 -19.29
C ALA A 411 33.55 -19.82 -19.71
N GLU A 412 33.83 -18.81 -18.89
CA GLU A 412 33.43 -17.42 -19.12
C GLU A 412 34.65 -16.59 -19.58
N PRO A 413 34.72 -16.14 -20.86
CA PRO A 413 35.90 -15.47 -21.41
C PRO A 413 36.29 -14.19 -20.66
N SER A 414 35.32 -13.49 -20.05
CA SER A 414 35.58 -12.29 -19.28
C SER A 414 36.42 -12.54 -18.02
N ASN A 415 36.40 -13.77 -17.46
CA ASN A 415 37.24 -14.15 -16.32
C ASN A 415 38.74 -14.05 -16.64
N GLY A 416 39.14 -14.43 -17.85
CA GLY A 416 40.54 -14.36 -18.28
C GLY A 416 41.07 -12.93 -18.28
N GLN A 417 40.25 -11.98 -18.75
CA GLN A 417 40.60 -10.55 -18.74
C GLN A 417 40.72 -10.02 -17.31
N LEU A 418 39.80 -10.39 -16.42
CA LEU A 418 39.85 -9.99 -15.01
C LEU A 418 41.12 -10.50 -14.30
N VAL A 419 41.53 -11.74 -14.56
CA VAL A 419 42.78 -12.28 -14.00
C VAL A 419 44.00 -11.48 -14.48
N MET A 420 44.04 -11.11 -15.76
CA MET A 420 45.12 -10.28 -16.30
C MET A 420 45.17 -8.90 -15.66
N ASP A 421 44.02 -8.26 -15.44
CA ASP A 421 43.94 -6.94 -14.81
C ASP A 421 44.36 -6.99 -13.34
N ILE A 422 43.93 -8.03 -12.60
CA ILE A 422 44.37 -8.27 -11.22
C ILE A 422 45.89 -8.48 -11.15
N ASN A 423 46.46 -9.28 -12.06
CA ASN A 423 47.91 -9.49 -12.13
C ASN A 423 48.67 -8.20 -12.44
N ARG A 424 48.14 -7.36 -13.34
CA ARG A 424 48.74 -6.06 -13.65
C ARG A 424 48.78 -5.15 -12.42
N LEU A 425 47.68 -5.08 -11.67
CA LEU A 425 47.61 -4.27 -10.44
C LEU A 425 48.55 -4.79 -9.35
N SER A 426 48.55 -6.11 -9.10
CA SER A 426 49.43 -6.72 -8.08
C SER A 426 50.91 -6.55 -8.44
N TYR A 427 51.25 -6.64 -9.73
CA TYR A 427 52.61 -6.40 -10.21
C TYR A 427 53.06 -4.94 -10.03
N GLN A 428 52.18 -3.96 -10.27
CA GLN A 428 52.48 -2.54 -10.00
C GLN A 428 52.74 -2.29 -8.51
N MET A 429 51.94 -2.92 -7.63
CA MET A 429 52.13 -2.84 -6.17
C MET A 429 53.47 -3.47 -5.77
N LYS A 430 53.79 -4.66 -6.29
CA LYS A 430 55.08 -5.34 -6.05
C LYS A 430 56.26 -4.45 -6.44
N LYS A 431 56.22 -3.84 -7.63
CA LYS A 431 57.26 -2.91 -8.08
C LYS A 431 57.48 -1.73 -7.14
N ARG A 432 56.43 -1.27 -6.45
CA ARG A 432 56.55 -0.19 -5.47
C ARG A 432 57.35 -0.64 -4.25
N PHE A 433 57.07 -1.82 -3.70
CA PHE A 433 57.87 -2.39 -2.61
C PHE A 433 59.32 -2.64 -3.02
N GLU A 434 59.55 -3.21 -4.22
CA GLU A 434 60.90 -3.44 -4.74
C GLU A 434 61.71 -2.14 -4.93
N LYS A 435 61.05 -1.01 -5.23
CA LYS A 435 61.69 0.32 -5.30
C LYS A 435 62.00 0.88 -3.91
N THR A 436 61.08 0.73 -2.97
CA THR A 436 61.27 1.15 -1.57
C THR A 436 62.42 0.38 -0.90
N ASP A 437 62.51 -0.93 -1.12
CA ASP A 437 63.57 -1.80 -0.57
C ASP A 437 64.95 -1.50 -1.16
N ARG A 438 65.01 -0.86 -2.34
CA ARG A 438 66.26 -0.45 -3.01
C ARG A 438 66.75 0.96 -2.64
N GLY A 439 66.09 1.65 -1.71
CA GLY A 439 66.60 2.90 -1.13
C GLY A 439 66.65 4.10 -2.08
N VAL A 440 65.68 4.23 -3.00
CA VAL A 440 65.52 5.45 -3.81
C VAL A 440 64.17 6.07 -3.47
N ILE A 441 64.18 7.01 -2.51
CA ILE A 441 63.10 7.99 -2.32
C ILE A 441 63.26 9.06 -3.38
#